data_AF-X1FF88-F1
#
_entry.id   AF-X1FF88-F1
#
_cell.length_a   1.000
_cell.length_b   1.000
_cell.length_c   1.000
_cell.angle_alpha   90.00
_cell.angle_beta   90.00
_cell.angle_gamma   90.00
#
_symmetry.space_group_name_H-M   'P 1'
#
loop_
_entity.id
_entity.type
_entity.pdbx_description
1 polymer ?
#
loop_
_entity_poly.entity_id
_entity_poly.type
_entity_poly.pdbx_seq_one_letter_code
_entity_poly.pdbx_strand_id
1 'polypeptide(L)'
;MPKINLLDSKTCTLLGLAANIALTIFKLLAGILGFSYAMIADAIHSASDCLATGAVYIGLRIGEKPPDKSHPYGHANAETIAAFLVALIILSTGVFIGISAIHLIADKNFETPTMIALVAAVTSIVIKEAMFRYTLKVGKKNNSPAVIANAWDHRSDAYSSIAALAGIVGARLGFQYLDPIAGLVVSALIVKMSLT
;
A
#
# COMPACT_ATOMS: atom_id res chain seq x y z
N MET A 1 6.60 -32.19 11.70
CA MET A 1 6.42 -30.75 11.43
C MET A 1 6.67 -30.51 9.95
N PRO A 2 5.70 -30.01 9.17
CA PRO A 2 5.94 -29.71 7.75
C PRO A 2 7.05 -28.66 7.65
N LYS A 3 8.10 -28.94 6.86
CA LYS A 3 9.18 -27.97 6.62
C LYS A 3 8.59 -26.79 5.85
N ILE A 4 8.51 -25.62 6.48
CA ILE A 4 8.06 -24.39 5.83
C ILE A 4 9.03 -24.10 4.68
N ASN A 5 8.58 -24.25 3.43
CA ASN A 5 9.39 -23.91 2.27
C ASN A 5 9.22 -22.41 2.01
N LEU A 6 10.19 -21.62 2.47
CA LEU A 6 10.19 -20.17 2.26
C LEU A 6 10.19 -19.78 0.77
N LEU A 7 10.53 -20.71 -0.13
CA LEU A 7 10.52 -20.46 -1.58
C LEU A 7 9.21 -20.90 -2.25
N ASP A 8 8.20 -21.30 -1.49
CA ASP A 8 6.85 -21.57 -2.01
C ASP A 8 6.06 -20.27 -2.20
N SER A 9 5.31 -20.17 -3.30
CA SER A 9 4.55 -18.96 -3.66
C SER A 9 3.51 -18.60 -2.61
N LYS A 10 2.78 -19.59 -2.04
CA LYS A 10 1.75 -19.32 -1.03
C LYS A 10 2.35 -18.82 0.27
N THR A 11 3.44 -19.44 0.71
CA THR A 11 4.16 -19.03 1.92
C THR A 11 4.74 -17.63 1.77
N CYS A 12 5.29 -17.31 0.59
CA CYS A 12 5.80 -15.98 0.26
C CYS A 12 4.71 -14.90 0.34
N THR A 13 3.54 -15.14 -0.28
CA THR A 13 2.42 -14.19 -0.24
C THR A 13 1.89 -14.01 1.19
N LEU A 14 1.80 -15.07 1.99
CA LEU A 14 1.30 -14.99 3.37
C LEU A 14 2.26 -14.21 4.28
N LEU A 15 3.57 -14.47 4.16
CA LEU A 15 4.60 -13.71 4.88
C LEU A 15 4.63 -12.26 4.44
N GLY A 16 4.50 -12.01 3.12
CA GLY A 16 4.42 -10.66 2.56
C GLY A 16 3.22 -9.88 3.10
N LEU A 17 2.05 -10.50 3.15
CA LEU A 17 0.84 -9.91 3.71
C LEU A 17 0.98 -9.60 5.20
N ALA A 18 1.50 -10.54 6.00
CA ALA A 18 1.72 -10.33 7.42
C ALA A 18 2.71 -9.19 7.69
N ALA A 19 3.81 -9.13 6.92
CA ALA A 19 4.77 -8.05 6.99
C ALA A 19 4.15 -6.71 6.57
N ASN A 20 3.30 -6.69 5.54
CA ASN A 20 2.62 -5.47 5.09
C ASN A 20 1.66 -4.94 6.16
N ILE A 21 0.84 -5.82 6.77
CA ILE A 21 -0.08 -5.44 7.85
C ILE A 21 0.69 -4.86 9.04
N ALA A 22 1.75 -5.54 9.49
CA ALA A 22 2.59 -5.07 10.58
C ALA A 22 3.22 -3.71 10.27
N LEU A 23 3.71 -3.54 9.03
CA LEU A 23 4.32 -2.30 8.58
C LEU A 23 3.29 -1.16 8.49
N THR A 24 2.09 -1.42 8.00
CA THR A 24 0.97 -0.47 7.94
C THR A 24 0.61 0.05 9.33
N ILE A 25 0.46 -0.84 10.32
CA ILE A 25 0.18 -0.45 11.71
C ILE A 25 1.32 0.41 12.25
N PHE A 26 2.56 0.00 12.03
CA PHE A 26 3.74 0.75 12.46
C PHE A 26 3.80 2.16 11.85
N LYS A 27 3.58 2.29 10.53
CA LYS A 27 3.52 3.59 9.85
C LYS A 27 2.41 4.47 10.41
N LEU A 28 1.21 3.92 10.61
CA LEU A 28 0.07 4.69 11.10
C LEU A 28 0.35 5.24 12.50
N LEU A 29 0.84 4.40 13.41
CA LEU A 29 1.23 4.82 14.75
C LEU A 29 2.35 5.85 14.71
N ALA A 30 3.36 5.66 13.87
CA ALA A 30 4.46 6.60 13.70
C ALA A 30 4.01 7.93 13.07
N GLY A 31 3.01 7.93 12.20
CA GLY A 31 2.44 9.14 11.60
C GLY A 31 1.64 9.95 12.62
N ILE A 32 0.82 9.28 13.44
CA ILE A 32 0.03 9.93 14.50
C ILE A 32 0.94 10.46 15.61
N LEU A 33 1.80 9.61 16.18
CA LEU A 33 2.73 9.99 17.25
C LEU A 33 3.83 10.94 16.75
N GLY A 34 4.10 10.89 15.46
CA GLY A 34 5.12 11.68 14.80
C GLY A 34 4.62 12.94 14.14
N PHE A 35 3.32 13.26 14.24
CA PHE A 35 2.72 14.47 13.67
C PHE A 35 3.06 14.67 12.18
N SER A 36 3.00 13.59 11.40
CA SER A 36 3.33 13.59 9.96
C SER A 36 2.13 13.13 9.13
N TYR A 37 1.58 14.06 8.37
CA TYR A 37 0.52 13.78 7.40
C TYR A 37 1.03 12.94 6.25
N ALA A 38 2.26 13.17 5.79
CA ALA A 38 2.88 12.35 4.74
C ALA A 38 2.99 10.87 5.16
N MET A 39 3.37 10.62 6.42
CA MET A 39 3.45 9.26 6.97
C MET A 39 2.06 8.62 7.11
N ILE A 40 1.07 9.38 7.57
CA ILE A 40 -0.33 8.89 7.65
C ILE A 40 -0.86 8.54 6.26
N ALA A 41 -0.61 9.38 5.25
CA ALA A 41 -0.99 9.13 3.88
C ALA A 41 -0.39 7.83 3.34
N ASP A 42 0.91 7.61 3.57
CA ASP A 42 1.61 6.40 3.16
C ASP A 42 1.14 5.14 3.92
N ALA A 43 0.77 5.29 5.19
CA ALA A 43 0.16 4.23 6.00
C ALA A 43 -1.21 3.83 5.44
N ILE A 44 -2.06 4.81 5.15
CA ILE A 44 -3.40 4.57 4.59
C ILE A 44 -3.29 3.93 3.21
N HIS A 45 -2.34 4.33 2.37
CA HIS A 45 -2.08 3.66 1.09
C HIS A 45 -1.77 2.18 1.28
N SER A 46 -0.82 1.88 2.18
CA SER A 46 -0.43 0.50 2.50
C SER A 46 -1.59 -0.32 3.09
N ALA A 47 -2.50 0.32 3.82
CA ALA A 47 -3.72 -0.31 4.32
C ALA A 47 -4.70 -0.65 3.19
N SER A 48 -4.92 0.29 2.26
CA SER A 48 -5.79 0.07 1.10
C SER A 48 -5.27 -1.05 0.20
N ASP A 49 -3.96 -1.17 0.04
CA ASP A 49 -3.32 -2.28 -0.70
C ASP A 49 -3.56 -3.65 -0.05
N CYS A 50 -3.47 -3.75 1.28
CA CYS A 50 -3.84 -4.97 2.01
C CYS A 50 -5.30 -5.36 1.80
N LEU A 51 -6.21 -4.38 1.83
CA LEU A 51 -7.64 -4.61 1.58
C LEU A 51 -7.90 -5.02 0.12
N ALA A 52 -7.23 -4.37 -0.83
CA ALA A 52 -7.28 -4.68 -2.25
C ALA A 52 -6.88 -6.13 -2.51
N THR A 53 -5.73 -6.54 -1.98
CA THR A 53 -5.21 -7.90 -2.09
C THR A 53 -6.22 -8.92 -1.54
N GLY A 54 -6.82 -8.64 -0.37
CA GLY A 54 -7.84 -9.52 0.22
C GLY A 54 -9.12 -9.60 -0.61
N ALA A 55 -9.62 -8.48 -1.12
CA ALA A 55 -10.83 -8.42 -1.94
C ALA A 55 -10.64 -9.14 -3.29
N VAL A 56 -9.50 -8.95 -3.95
CA VAL A 56 -9.14 -9.68 -5.18
C VAL A 56 -9.04 -11.17 -4.91
N TYR A 57 -8.40 -11.59 -3.80
CA TYR A 57 -8.33 -13.01 -3.42
C TYR A 57 -9.72 -13.64 -3.25
N ILE A 58 -10.65 -12.93 -2.62
CA ILE A 58 -12.04 -13.39 -2.48
C ILE A 58 -12.72 -13.46 -3.85
N GLY A 59 -12.55 -12.42 -4.68
CA GLY A 59 -13.10 -12.34 -6.03
C GLY A 59 -12.66 -13.52 -6.91
N LEU A 60 -11.36 -13.83 -6.91
CA LEU A 60 -10.78 -14.98 -7.61
C LEU A 60 -11.39 -16.30 -7.12
N ARG A 61 -11.49 -16.50 -5.80
CA ARG A 61 -12.06 -17.73 -5.23
C ARG A 61 -13.54 -17.93 -5.57
N ILE A 62 -14.28 -16.84 -5.74
CA ILE A 62 -15.68 -16.88 -6.21
C ILE A 62 -15.69 -17.18 -7.72
N GLY A 63 -14.82 -16.54 -8.49
CA GLY A 63 -14.71 -16.71 -9.95
C GLY A 63 -14.36 -18.13 -10.38
N GLU A 64 -13.55 -18.85 -9.59
CA GLU A 64 -13.20 -20.25 -9.82
C GLU A 64 -14.34 -21.25 -9.58
N LYS A 65 -15.50 -20.80 -9.06
CA LYS A 65 -16.64 -21.71 -8.85
C LYS A 65 -17.26 -22.16 -10.17
N PRO A 66 -17.60 -23.45 -10.31
CA PRO A 66 -18.29 -23.95 -11.49
C PRO A 66 -19.67 -23.28 -11.65
N PRO A 67 -20.21 -23.23 -12.88
CA PRO A 67 -21.54 -22.70 -13.14
C PRO A 67 -22.61 -23.38 -12.28
N ASP A 68 -23.57 -22.59 -11.79
CA ASP A 68 -24.69 -23.07 -10.98
C ASP A 68 -26.03 -22.57 -11.55
N LYS A 69 -27.14 -22.91 -10.89
CA LYS A 69 -28.47 -22.53 -11.36
C LYS A 69 -28.74 -21.03 -11.34
N SER A 70 -28.06 -20.25 -10.50
CA SER A 70 -28.21 -18.80 -10.45
C SER A 70 -27.23 -18.09 -11.40
N HIS A 71 -26.12 -18.73 -11.76
CA HIS A 71 -25.11 -18.25 -12.69
C HIS A 71 -24.80 -19.30 -13.77
N PRO A 72 -25.67 -19.45 -14.79
CA PRO A 72 -25.52 -20.47 -15.84
C PRO A 72 -24.25 -20.30 -16.68
N TYR A 73 -23.73 -19.07 -16.75
CA TYR A 73 -22.51 -18.71 -17.46
C TYR A 73 -21.25 -18.73 -16.58
N GLY A 74 -21.37 -19.16 -15.31
CA GLY A 74 -20.26 -19.20 -14.35
C GLY A 74 -20.06 -17.89 -13.58
N HIS A 75 -19.13 -17.91 -12.64
CA HIS A 75 -18.85 -16.81 -11.70
C HIS A 75 -17.69 -15.91 -12.15
N ALA A 76 -17.18 -16.07 -13.37
CA ALA A 76 -15.96 -15.40 -13.85
C ALA A 76 -16.00 -13.85 -13.73
N ASN A 77 -17.19 -13.24 -13.80
CA ASN A 77 -17.35 -11.79 -13.62
C ASN A 77 -17.07 -11.30 -12.18
N ALA A 78 -17.01 -12.19 -11.19
CA ALA A 78 -16.75 -11.84 -9.79
C ALA A 78 -15.38 -11.20 -9.58
N GLU A 79 -14.37 -11.63 -10.36
CA GLU A 79 -13.03 -11.03 -10.34
C GLU A 79 -13.08 -9.57 -10.82
N THR A 80 -13.73 -9.32 -11.95
CA THR A 80 -13.88 -7.96 -12.51
C THR A 80 -14.64 -7.04 -11.56
N ILE A 81 -15.71 -7.52 -10.94
CA ILE A 81 -16.48 -6.75 -9.95
C ILE A 81 -15.61 -6.44 -8.72
N ALA A 82 -14.85 -7.40 -8.22
CA ALA A 82 -13.94 -7.19 -7.09
C ALA A 82 -12.86 -6.15 -7.42
N ALA A 83 -12.21 -6.25 -8.59
CA ALA A 83 -11.22 -5.30 -9.04
C ALA A 83 -11.79 -3.87 -9.18
N PHE A 84 -13.01 -3.74 -9.74
CA PHE A 84 -13.69 -2.45 -9.86
C PHE A 84 -13.99 -1.81 -8.49
N LEU A 85 -14.51 -2.60 -7.53
CA LEU A 85 -14.77 -2.11 -6.18
C LEU A 85 -13.49 -1.68 -5.45
N VAL A 86 -12.41 -2.44 -5.62
CA VAL A 86 -11.09 -2.11 -5.08
C VAL A 86 -10.58 -0.79 -5.65
N ALA A 87 -10.64 -0.61 -6.97
CA ALA A 87 -10.24 0.65 -7.61
C ALA A 87 -11.02 1.84 -7.05
N LEU A 88 -12.34 1.69 -6.82
CA LEU A 88 -13.17 2.73 -6.24
C LEU A 88 -12.78 3.07 -4.79
N ILE A 89 -12.43 2.06 -3.98
CA ILE A 89 -11.94 2.28 -2.61
C ILE A 89 -10.61 3.03 -2.63
N ILE A 90 -9.63 2.58 -3.42
CA ILE A 90 -8.30 3.21 -3.51
C ILE A 90 -8.43 4.65 -4.02
N LEU A 91 -9.27 4.89 -5.03
CA LEU A 91 -9.55 6.23 -5.56
C LEU A 91 -10.14 7.14 -4.47
N SER A 92 -11.17 6.65 -3.76
CA SER A 92 -11.81 7.40 -2.68
C SER A 92 -10.83 7.74 -1.56
N THR A 93 -9.96 6.80 -1.19
CA THR A 93 -8.88 7.01 -0.23
C THR A 93 -7.89 8.07 -0.71
N GLY A 94 -7.45 8.00 -1.97
CA GLY A 94 -6.54 8.98 -2.56
C GLY A 94 -7.13 10.38 -2.53
N VAL A 95 -8.40 10.53 -2.95
CA VAL A 95 -9.13 11.82 -2.90
C VAL A 95 -9.26 12.34 -1.48
N PHE A 96 -9.62 11.49 -0.51
CA PHE A 96 -9.74 11.87 0.90
C PHE A 96 -8.42 12.44 1.45
N ILE A 97 -7.31 11.73 1.26
CA ILE A 97 -5.98 12.19 1.69
C ILE A 97 -5.63 13.53 1.04
N GLY A 98 -5.92 13.68 -0.26
CA GLY A 98 -5.66 14.91 -1.01
C GLY A 98 -6.43 16.11 -0.46
N ILE A 99 -7.73 15.94 -0.19
CA ILE A 99 -8.58 16.98 0.40
C ILE A 99 -8.08 17.35 1.80
N SER A 100 -7.72 16.36 2.63
CA SER A 100 -7.17 16.62 3.98
C SER A 100 -5.87 17.40 3.92
N ALA A 101 -4.96 17.06 3.00
CA ALA A 101 -3.71 17.78 2.80
C ALA A 101 -3.94 19.23 2.32
N ILE A 102 -4.90 19.46 1.42
CA ILE A 102 -5.28 20.81 0.97
C ILE A 102 -5.82 21.65 2.14
N HIS A 103 -6.70 21.09 2.97
CA HIS A 103 -7.23 21.78 4.15
C HIS A 103 -6.10 22.18 5.11
N LEU A 104 -5.15 21.27 5.35
CA LEU A 104 -4.03 21.56 6.24
C LEU A 104 -3.15 22.71 5.73
N ILE A 105 -2.92 22.76 4.42
CA ILE A 105 -2.17 23.84 3.77
C ILE A 105 -2.95 25.16 3.82
N ALA A 106 -4.27 25.12 3.58
CA ALA A 106 -5.13 26.29 3.61
C ALA A 106 -5.22 26.90 5.01
N ASP A 107 -5.36 26.06 6.05
CA ASP A 107 -5.46 26.48 7.45
C ASP A 107 -4.09 26.88 8.05
N LYS A 108 -2.99 26.68 7.30
CA LYS A 108 -1.60 26.89 7.74
C LYS A 108 -1.26 26.15 9.04
N ASN A 109 -1.93 25.03 9.29
CA ASN A 109 -1.71 24.22 10.48
C ASN A 109 -0.55 23.25 10.24
N PHE A 110 0.67 23.74 10.38
CA PHE A 110 1.87 22.97 10.13
C PHE A 110 2.48 22.46 11.44
N GLU A 111 2.43 21.16 11.63
CA GLU A 111 3.19 20.50 12.69
C GLU A 111 4.53 20.03 12.14
N THR A 112 5.53 19.98 13.03
CA THR A 112 6.87 19.54 12.61
C THR A 112 7.00 18.05 12.87
N PRO A 113 7.19 17.22 11.85
CA PRO A 113 7.31 15.78 12.02
C PRO A 113 8.42 15.41 13.00
N THR A 114 8.13 14.55 13.97
CA THR A 114 9.13 14.10 14.95
C THR A 114 10.09 13.06 14.35
N MET A 115 11.13 12.68 15.11
CA MET A 115 12.08 11.65 14.67
C MET A 115 11.41 10.28 14.45
N ILE A 116 10.27 10.02 15.10
CA ILE A 116 9.54 8.76 14.94
C ILE A 116 9.04 8.61 13.50
N ALA A 117 8.47 9.68 12.91
CA ALA A 117 8.02 9.66 11.53
C ALA A 117 9.19 9.45 10.55
N LEU A 118 10.34 10.08 10.79
CA LEU A 118 11.51 9.91 9.94
C LEU A 118 12.07 8.48 9.99
N VAL A 119 12.24 7.93 11.20
CA VAL A 119 12.70 6.55 11.38
C VAL A 119 11.71 5.56 10.76
N ALA A 120 10.41 5.81 10.88
CA ALA A 120 9.39 4.97 10.28
C ALA A 120 9.44 4.99 8.74
N ALA A 121 9.65 6.16 8.13
CA ALA A 121 9.78 6.30 6.68
C ALA A 121 10.98 5.52 6.15
N VAL A 122 12.15 5.69 6.77
CA VAL A 122 13.37 4.96 6.39
C VAL A 122 13.17 3.45 6.58
N THR A 123 12.62 3.04 7.72
CA THR A 123 12.36 1.62 8.02
C THR A 123 11.39 1.01 7.02
N SER A 124 10.34 1.73 6.63
CA SER A 124 9.40 1.31 5.59
C SER A 124 10.10 1.05 4.26
N ILE A 125 10.90 2.00 3.78
CA ILE A 125 11.59 1.89 2.49
C ILE A 125 12.49 0.66 2.48
N VAL A 126 13.24 0.44 3.56
CA VAL A 126 14.14 -0.73 3.69
C VAL A 126 13.35 -2.04 3.69
N ILE A 127 12.25 -2.11 4.46
CA ILE A 127 11.42 -3.32 4.53
C ILE A 127 10.74 -3.60 3.18
N LYS A 128 10.15 -2.59 2.54
CA LYS A 128 9.49 -2.74 1.23
C LYS A 128 10.48 -3.15 0.14
N GLU A 129 11.68 -2.58 0.12
CA GLU A 129 12.73 -3.00 -0.81
C GLU A 129 13.20 -4.44 -0.55
N ALA A 130 13.30 -4.85 0.72
CA ALA A 130 13.61 -6.23 1.07
C ALA A 130 12.50 -7.20 0.61
N MET A 131 11.24 -6.83 0.83
CA MET A 131 10.06 -7.58 0.37
C MET A 131 10.04 -7.68 -1.15
N PHE A 132 10.31 -6.60 -1.88
CA PHE A 132 10.42 -6.61 -3.34
C PHE A 132 11.45 -7.63 -3.81
N ARG A 133 12.68 -7.57 -3.29
CA ARG A 133 13.77 -8.49 -3.71
C ARG A 133 13.45 -9.94 -3.40
N TYR A 134 12.87 -10.19 -2.23
CA TYR A 134 12.46 -11.53 -1.81
C TYR A 134 11.34 -12.09 -2.70
N THR A 135 10.23 -11.36 -2.82
CA THR A 135 9.06 -11.76 -3.62
C THR A 135 9.42 -11.91 -5.10
N LEU A 136 10.26 -11.02 -5.65
CA LEU A 136 10.73 -11.13 -7.04
C LEU A 136 11.58 -12.39 -7.26
N LYS A 137 12.45 -12.74 -6.31
CA LYS A 137 13.27 -13.96 -6.38
C LYS A 137 12.39 -15.22 -6.35
N VAL A 138 11.37 -15.25 -5.49
CA VAL A 138 10.41 -16.36 -5.41
C VAL A 138 9.57 -16.45 -6.68
N GLY A 139 9.05 -15.32 -7.17
CA GLY A 139 8.23 -15.26 -8.37
C GLY A 139 8.97 -15.74 -9.63
N LYS A 140 10.24 -15.33 -9.80
CA LYS A 140 11.09 -15.82 -10.89
C LYS A 140 11.43 -17.30 -10.77
N LYS A 141 11.73 -17.78 -9.55
CA LYS A 141 12.04 -19.20 -9.32
C LYS A 141 10.86 -20.11 -9.65
N ASN A 142 9.64 -19.66 -9.34
CA ASN A 142 8.42 -20.45 -9.52
C ASN A 142 7.68 -20.13 -10.83
N ASN A 143 8.26 -19.30 -11.72
CA ASN A 143 7.64 -18.81 -12.96
C ASN A 143 6.19 -18.33 -12.75
N SER A 144 5.95 -17.56 -11.69
CA SER A 144 4.60 -17.11 -11.31
C SER A 144 4.43 -15.62 -11.63
N PRO A 145 3.68 -15.26 -12.69
CA PRO A 145 3.40 -13.87 -13.03
C PRO A 145 2.72 -13.10 -11.90
N ALA A 146 1.80 -13.75 -11.17
CA ALA A 146 1.09 -13.14 -10.04
C ALA A 146 2.02 -12.75 -8.88
N VAL A 147 3.00 -13.61 -8.54
CA VAL A 147 3.98 -13.30 -7.48
C VAL A 147 4.95 -12.20 -7.95
N ILE A 148 5.30 -12.18 -9.23
CA ILE A 148 6.12 -11.11 -9.81
C ILE A 148 5.37 -9.78 -9.77
N ALA A 149 4.08 -9.75 -10.12
CA ALA A 149 3.24 -8.56 -10.02
C ALA A 149 3.21 -8.02 -8.58
N ASN A 150 2.93 -8.88 -7.59
CA ASN A 150 2.94 -8.50 -6.18
C ASN A 150 4.31 -7.96 -5.70
N ALA A 151 5.43 -8.42 -6.29
CA ALA A 151 6.72 -7.83 -6.01
C ALA A 151 6.77 -6.37 -6.49
N TRP A 152 6.32 -6.10 -7.71
CA TRP A 152 6.25 -4.74 -8.26
C TRP A 152 5.34 -3.82 -7.46
N ASP A 153 4.26 -4.34 -6.87
CA ASP A 153 3.42 -3.58 -5.95
C ASP A 153 4.20 -3.13 -4.70
N HIS A 154 4.99 -4.02 -4.08
CA HIS A 154 5.89 -3.63 -2.99
C HIS A 154 6.91 -2.55 -3.39
N ARG A 155 7.36 -2.55 -4.65
CA ARG A 155 8.26 -1.52 -5.19
C ARG A 155 7.53 -0.19 -5.34
N SER A 156 6.27 -0.23 -5.77
CA SER A 156 5.40 0.93 -5.88
C SER A 156 5.20 1.62 -4.52
N ASP A 157 4.92 0.83 -3.47
CA ASP A 157 4.80 1.32 -2.10
C ASP A 157 6.11 1.90 -1.55
N ALA A 158 7.26 1.38 -2.00
CA ALA A 158 8.54 1.97 -1.62
C ALA A 158 8.68 3.40 -2.19
N TYR A 159 8.16 3.67 -3.40
CA TYR A 159 8.18 5.01 -3.98
C TYR A 159 7.27 5.98 -3.24
N SER A 160 6.09 5.55 -2.77
CA SER A 160 5.24 6.40 -1.92
C SER A 160 5.92 6.72 -0.59
N SER A 161 6.56 5.73 0.05
CA SER A 161 7.33 5.94 1.27
C SER A 161 8.54 6.88 1.06
N ILE A 162 9.18 6.85 -0.12
CA ILE A 162 10.25 7.80 -0.47
C ILE A 162 9.70 9.22 -0.61
N ALA A 163 8.54 9.40 -1.25
CA ALA A 163 7.88 10.70 -1.35
C ALA A 163 7.54 11.25 0.05
N ALA A 164 7.02 10.40 0.93
CA ALA A 164 6.74 10.77 2.32
C ALA A 164 8.02 11.14 3.09
N LEU A 165 9.10 10.36 2.95
CA LEU A 165 10.40 10.66 3.57
C LEU A 165 10.92 12.04 3.14
N ALA A 166 10.83 12.36 1.84
CA ALA A 166 11.28 13.66 1.32
C ALA A 166 10.50 14.83 1.95
N GLY A 167 9.18 14.68 2.12
CA GLY A 167 8.34 15.65 2.83
C GLY A 167 8.72 15.82 4.30
N ILE A 168 8.90 14.71 5.01
CA ILE A 168 9.28 14.68 6.43
C ILE A 168 10.64 15.35 6.64
N VAL A 169 11.64 15.01 5.83
CA VAL A 169 12.98 15.62 5.89
C VAL A 169 12.89 17.12 5.59
N GLY A 170 12.16 17.51 4.55
CA GLY A 170 11.95 18.90 4.19
C GLY A 170 11.29 19.71 5.32
N ALA A 171 10.25 19.17 5.94
CA ALA A 171 9.57 19.77 7.08
C ALA A 171 10.50 19.98 8.28
N ARG A 172 11.40 19.01 8.53
CA ARG A 172 12.39 19.10 9.60
C ARG A 172 13.52 20.09 9.33
N LEU A 173 13.80 20.43 8.07
CA LEU A 173 14.77 21.47 7.70
C LEU A 173 14.21 22.90 7.84
N GLY A 174 12.98 23.05 8.33
CA GLY A 174 12.33 24.34 8.58
C GLY A 174 11.18 24.66 7.62
N PHE A 175 10.96 23.84 6.59
CA PHE A 175 9.89 24.04 5.61
C PHE A 175 8.68 23.17 5.93
N GLN A 176 7.99 23.45 7.04
CA GLN A 176 6.95 22.57 7.60
C GLN A 176 5.81 22.23 6.62
N TYR A 177 5.53 23.11 5.64
CA TYR A 177 4.54 22.88 4.58
C TYR A 177 4.91 21.74 3.61
N LEU A 178 6.16 21.26 3.62
CA LEU A 178 6.59 20.15 2.76
C LEU A 178 6.00 18.79 3.16
N ASP A 179 5.64 18.59 4.43
CA ASP A 179 5.00 17.34 4.86
C ASP A 179 3.57 17.19 4.30
N PRO A 180 2.67 18.19 4.43
CA PRO A 180 1.38 18.16 3.75
C PRO A 180 1.49 18.09 2.22
N ILE A 181 2.46 18.77 1.61
CA ILE A 181 2.71 18.68 0.16
C ILE A 181 3.12 17.26 -0.23
N ALA A 182 3.98 16.60 0.55
CA ALA A 182 4.31 15.20 0.30
C ALA A 182 3.10 14.28 0.46
N GLY A 183 2.22 14.54 1.43
CA GLY A 183 0.92 13.86 1.54
C GLY A 183 0.06 14.04 0.28
N LEU A 184 0.05 15.23 -0.32
CA LEU A 184 -0.59 15.53 -1.60
C LEU A 184 0.05 14.75 -2.77
N VAL A 185 1.38 14.67 -2.81
CA VAL A 185 2.11 13.89 -3.81
C VAL A 185 1.76 12.41 -3.68
N VAL A 186 1.74 11.86 -2.46
CA VAL A 186 1.33 10.48 -2.19
C VAL A 186 -0.12 10.27 -2.63
N SER A 187 -1.04 11.16 -2.30
CA SER A 187 -2.43 11.13 -2.77
C SER A 187 -2.52 11.08 -4.30
N ALA A 188 -1.78 11.93 -5.01
CA ALA A 188 -1.76 11.94 -6.48
C ALA A 188 -1.22 10.62 -7.07
N LEU A 189 -0.21 10.01 -6.44
CA LEU A 189 0.28 8.69 -6.82
C LEU A 189 -0.78 7.61 -6.64
N ILE A 190 -1.48 7.60 -5.49
CA ILE A 190 -2.58 6.66 -5.20
C ILE A 190 -3.69 6.78 -6.26
N VAL A 191 -4.13 8.00 -6.55
CA VAL A 191 -5.17 8.26 -7.55
C VAL A 191 -4.73 7.76 -8.93
N LYS A 192 -3.48 8.05 -9.32
CA LYS A 192 -2.94 7.55 -10.59
C LYS A 192 -2.96 6.02 -10.63
N MET A 193 -2.50 5.35 -9.57
CA MET A 193 -2.50 3.88 -9.49
C MET A 193 -3.91 3.29 -9.55
N SER A 194 -4.91 3.95 -8.96
CA SER A 194 -6.31 3.47 -9.03
C SER A 194 -6.93 3.51 -10.43
N LEU A 195 -6.36 4.31 -11.34
CA LEU A 195 -6.85 4.50 -12.70
C LEU A 195 -6.08 3.68 -13.76
N THR A 196 -4.98 3.04 -13.36
CA THR A 196 -4.10 2.28 -14.28
C THR A 196 -4.31 0.79 -14.08
#